data_AF-A0A3C0EYG2-F1
#
_entry.id   AF-A0A3C0EYG2-F1
#
_cell.length_a   1.000
_cell.length_b   1.000
_cell.length_c   1.000
_cell.angle_alpha   90.00
_cell.angle_beta   90.00
_cell.angle_gamma   90.00
#
_symmetry.space_group_name_H-M   'P 1'
#
loop_
_entity.id
_entity.type
_entity.pdbx_description
1 polymer ?
#
loop_
_entity_poly.entity_id
_entity_poly.type
_entity_poly.pdbx_seq_one_letter_code
_entity_poly.pdbx_strand_id
1 'polypeptide(L)' 'PAVDTEIAGFSRVWIKDRLRSDLAFEGVVFSDDLSMGGVSAMGSAEQRAERALEAGCDMVLV' A
#
# COMPACT_ATOMS: atom_id res chain seq x y z
N PRO A 1 11.08 -6.65 6.95
CA PRO A 1 12.08 -7.22 6.02
C PRO A 1 11.94 -8.72 5.76
N ALA A 2 11.63 -9.55 6.77
CA ALA A 2 11.63 -11.02 6.60
C ALA A 2 10.62 -11.56 5.57
N VAL A 3 9.56 -10.80 5.26
CA VAL A 3 8.54 -11.14 4.26
C VAL A 3 8.64 -10.21 3.05
N ASP A 4 8.67 -8.91 3.30
CA ASP A 4 8.91 -7.87 2.30
C ASP A 4 9.74 -6.75 2.96
N THR A 5 10.54 -6.06 2.16
CA THR A 5 11.27 -4.85 2.56
C THR A 5 10.43 -3.59 2.41
N GLU A 6 9.39 -3.62 1.58
CA GLU A 6 8.42 -2.54 1.47
C GLU A 6 7.50 -2.46 2.68
N ILE A 7 6.99 -1.26 2.96
CA ILE A 7 5.93 -1.09 3.95
C ILE A 7 4.64 -1.73 3.44
N ALA A 8 3.78 -2.21 4.35
CA ALA A 8 2.60 -2.99 3.97
C ALA A 8 1.69 -2.26 2.95
N GLY A 9 1.48 -0.95 3.11
CA GLY A 9 0.66 -0.15 2.19
C GLY A 9 1.24 0.02 0.78
N PHE A 10 2.53 -0.28 0.57
CA PHE A 10 3.19 -0.28 -0.74
C PHE A 10 3.64 -1.69 -1.17
N SER A 11 3.23 -2.73 -0.43
CA SER A 11 3.66 -4.12 -0.68
C SER A 11 2.58 -4.92 -1.40
N ARG A 12 2.92 -5.38 -2.60
CA ARG A 12 2.11 -6.32 -3.38
C ARG A 12 1.92 -7.66 -2.65
N VAL A 13 2.96 -8.11 -1.92
CA VAL A 13 2.93 -9.37 -1.17
C VAL A 13 1.86 -9.30 -0.09
N TRP A 14 1.82 -8.21 0.67
CA TRP A 14 0.83 -8.07 1.74
C TRP A 14 -0.59 -7.90 1.20
N ILE A 15 -0.78 -7.05 0.19
CA ILE A 15 -2.13 -6.72 -0.25
C ILE A 15 -2.66 -7.77 -1.24
N LYS A 16 -1.98 -8.03 -2.35
CA LYS A 16 -2.51 -8.96 -3.37
C LYS A 16 -2.33 -10.42 -2.97
N ASP A 17 -1.13 -10.80 -2.51
CA ASP A 17 -0.84 -12.21 -2.26
C ASP A 17 -1.45 -12.69 -0.92
N ARG A 18 -1.29 -11.93 0.17
CA ARG A 18 -1.85 -12.32 1.48
C ARG A 18 -3.31 -11.92 1.66
N LEU A 19 -3.64 -10.63 1.54
CA LEU A 19 -4.98 -10.15 1.87
C LEU A 19 -6.02 -10.55 0.82
N ARG A 20 -5.77 -10.30 -0.48
CA ARG A 20 -6.73 -10.63 -1.54
C ARG A 20 -6.76 -12.11 -1.86
N SER A 21 -5.61 -12.78 -1.98
CA SER A 21 -5.55 -14.19 -2.35
C SER A 21 -5.72 -15.11 -1.14
N ASP A 22 -4.78 -15.14 -0.19
CA ASP A 22 -4.82 -16.13 0.90
C ASP A 22 -6.03 -15.95 1.83
N LEU A 23 -6.41 -14.71 2.12
CA LEU A 23 -7.55 -14.38 2.99
C LEU A 23 -8.85 -14.14 2.21
N ALA A 24 -8.83 -14.20 0.88
CA ALA A 24 -9.99 -13.97 0.02
C ALA A 24 -10.76 -12.68 0.35
N PHE A 25 -10.06 -11.60 0.73
CA PHE A 25 -10.70 -10.34 1.07
C PHE A 25 -11.19 -9.62 -0.18
N GLU A 26 -12.49 -9.38 -0.30
CA GLU A 26 -13.12 -8.74 -1.46
C GLU A 26 -13.55 -7.29 -1.21
N GLY A 27 -13.34 -6.76 0.00
CA GLY A 27 -13.74 -5.39 0.36
C GLY A 27 -12.82 -4.29 -0.20
N VAL A 28 -13.03 -3.05 0.22
CA VAL A 28 -12.18 -1.91 -0.17
C VAL A 28 -10.93 -1.85 0.71
N VAL A 29 -9.76 -1.65 0.10
CA VAL A 29 -8.49 -1.42 0.79
C VAL A 29 -8.09 0.05 0.66
N PHE A 30 -7.98 0.72 1.80
CA PHE A 30 -7.51 2.10 1.91
C PHE A 30 -6.00 2.13 2.16
N SER A 31 -5.30 3.12 1.58
CA SER A 31 -3.94 3.44 1.99
C SER A 31 -3.93 4.09 3.38
N ASP A 32 -2.74 4.16 3.97
CA ASP A 32 -2.47 5.10 5.07
C ASP A 32 -2.43 6.54 4.53
N ASP A 33 -2.39 7.51 5.43
CA ASP A 33 -2.20 8.93 5.10
C ASP A 33 -0.85 9.15 4.41
N LEU A 34 -0.91 9.48 3.12
CA LEU A 34 0.27 9.72 2.29
C LEU A 34 0.88 11.11 2.53
N SER A 35 0.24 11.99 3.29
CA SER A 35 0.82 13.26 3.75
C SER A 35 1.67 13.08 5.02
N MET A 36 1.54 11.95 5.71
CA MET A 36 2.25 11.67 6.95
C MET A 36 3.78 11.64 6.76
N GLY A 37 4.52 12.25 7.68
CA GLY A 37 5.98 12.36 7.64
C GLY A 37 6.74 11.03 7.58
N GLY A 38 6.10 9.90 7.94
CA GLY A 38 6.70 8.57 7.84
C GLY A 38 6.97 8.11 6.40
N VAL A 39 6.27 8.66 5.42
CA VAL A 39 6.43 8.32 3.99
C VAL A 39 6.93 9.49 3.15
N SER A 40 7.16 10.67 3.73
CA SER A 40 7.55 11.87 2.97
C SER A 40 8.89 11.73 2.22
N ALA A 41 9.75 10.80 2.64
CA ALA A 41 11.00 10.47 1.95
C ALA A 41 10.81 9.57 0.71
N MET A 42 9.61 9.01 0.49
CA MET A 42 9.33 8.02 -0.56
C MET A 42 8.82 8.64 -1.88
N GLY A 43 9.26 9.85 -2.22
CA GLY A 43 8.93 10.54 -3.48
C GLY A 43 7.90 11.65 -3.35
N SER A 44 7.33 12.12 -4.46
CA SER A 44 6.21 13.07 -4.48
C SER A 44 4.92 12.43 -3.95
N ALA A 45 3.91 13.24 -3.65
CA ALA A 45 2.60 12.73 -3.27
C ALA A 45 1.98 11.85 -4.38
N GLU A 46 2.15 12.21 -5.65
CA GLU A 46 1.66 11.39 -6.77
C GLU A 46 2.40 10.04 -6.83
N GLN A 47 3.72 10.04 -6.66
CA GLN A 47 4.52 8.80 -6.66
C GLN A 47 4.10 7.86 -5.53
N ARG A 48 3.79 8.39 -4.34
CA ARG A 48 3.28 7.59 -3.23
C ARG A 48 1.89 7.03 -3.51
N ALA A 49 1.02 7.83 -4.13
CA ALA A 49 -0.31 7.39 -4.50
C ALA A 49 -0.26 6.27 -5.55
N GLU A 50 0.57 6.44 -6.59
CA GLU A 50 0.78 5.42 -7.62
C GLU A 50 1.27 4.11 -7.02
N ARG A 51 2.28 4.16 -6.14
CA ARG A 51 2.81 2.96 -5.45
C ARG A 51 1.77 2.26 -4.58
N ALA A 52 0.91 3.00 -3.86
CA ALA A 52 -0.18 2.40 -3.07
C ALA A 52 -1.19 1.67 -3.97
N LEU A 53 -1.57 2.29 -5.08
CA LEU A 53 -2.51 1.70 -6.04
C LEU A 53 -1.90 0.46 -6.71
N GLU A 54 -0.63 0.51 -7.11
CA GLU A 54 0.09 -0.64 -7.68
C GLU A 54 0.20 -1.82 -6.70
N ALA A 55 0.45 -1.53 -5.42
CA ALA A 55 0.49 -2.52 -4.36
C ALA A 55 -0.87 -3.23 -4.19
N GLY A 56 -1.97 -2.53 -4.46
CA GLY A 56 -3.32 -3.09 -4.48
C GLY A 56 -4.32 -2.37 -3.58
N CYS A 57 -3.99 -1.16 -3.09
CA CYS A 57 -4.99 -0.28 -2.50
C CYS A 57 -6.00 0.17 -3.57
N ASP A 58 -7.26 0.34 -3.20
CA ASP A 58 -8.31 0.83 -4.08
C ASP A 58 -8.51 2.35 -3.92
N MET A 59 -8.19 2.87 -2.72
CA MET A 59 -8.34 4.27 -2.38
C MET A 59 -7.10 4.76 -1.63
N VAL A 60 -6.70 6.00 -1.91
CA VAL A 60 -5.58 6.67 -1.26
C VAL A 60 -6.04 7.82 -0.38
N LEU A 61 -5.47 7.92 0.81
CA LEU A 61 -5.68 9.00 1.76
C LEU A 61 -4.53 10.01 1.66
N VAL A 62 -4.88 11.29 1.60
CA VAL A 62 -3.94 12.44 1.52
C VAL A 62 -4.36 13.50 2.51
#